data_AF-A0A3M0H610-F1
#
_entry.id   AF-A0A3M0H610-F1
#
_cell.length_a   1.000
_cell.length_b   1.000
_cell.length_c   1.000
_cell.angle_alpha   90.00
_cell.angle_beta   90.00
_cell.angle_gamma   90.00
#
_symmetry.space_group_name_H-M   'P 1'
#
loop_
_entity.id
_entity.type
_entity.pdbx_description
1 polymer ?
#
loop_
_entity_poly.entity_id
_entity_poly.type
_entity_poly.pdbx_seq_one_letter_code
_entity_poly.pdbx_strand_id
1 'polypeptide(L)'
;MTGASFGLRLLRGLSGIVTAGLVVLAIGVAVTQYLGHSRGFPGPGGLSVAAHIVAAVVAVIAQRITDHRRGFSAVLGAIVVFVATGLVLWTQWWQ
;
A
#
# COMPACT_ATOMS: atom_id res chain seq x y z
N MET A 1 -0.80 -20.51 -23.90
CA MET A 1 -0.27 -19.61 -22.84
C MET A 1 0.28 -20.49 -21.73
N THR A 2 1.59 -20.45 -21.42
CA THR A 2 2.14 -21.27 -20.33
C THR A 2 1.65 -20.71 -18.98
N GLY A 3 1.26 -21.59 -18.04
CA GLY A 3 0.65 -21.18 -16.76
C GLY A 3 1.48 -20.16 -15.95
N ALA A 4 2.81 -20.20 -16.07
CA ALA A 4 3.71 -19.24 -15.44
C ALA A 4 3.50 -17.78 -15.90
N SER A 5 3.14 -17.57 -17.17
CA SER A 5 2.89 -16.23 -17.72
C SER A 5 1.57 -15.63 -17.23
N PHE A 6 0.57 -16.47 -16.97
CA PHE A 6 -0.71 -16.07 -16.39
C PHE A 6 -0.55 -15.70 -14.92
N GLY A 7 0.18 -16.52 -14.14
CA GLY A 7 0.44 -16.26 -12.73
C GLY A 7 1.11 -14.90 -12.47
N LEU A 8 2.10 -14.53 -13.29
CA LEU A 8 2.76 -13.22 -13.18
C LEU A 8 1.83 -12.04 -13.51
N ARG A 9 0.91 -12.21 -14.46
CA ARG A 9 -0.09 -11.19 -14.79
C ARG A 9 -1.08 -11.00 -13.64
N LEU A 10 -1.55 -12.11 -13.07
CA LEU A 10 -2.46 -12.07 -11.91
C LEU A 10 -1.79 -11.43 -10.70
N LEU A 11 -0.56 -11.85 -10.37
CA LEU A 11 0.22 -11.27 -9.27
C LEU A 11 0.39 -9.76 -9.44
N ARG A 12 0.73 -9.30 -10.65
CA ARG A 12 0.89 -7.87 -10.94
C ARG A 12 -0.42 -7.11 -10.79
N GLY A 13 -1.53 -7.69 -11.25
CA GLY A 13 -2.86 -7.09 -11.11
C GLY A 13 -3.29 -6.98 -9.64
N LEU A 14 -3.14 -8.05 -8.86
CA LEU A 14 -3.44 -8.05 -7.43
C LEU A 14 -2.57 -7.05 -6.65
N SER A 15 -1.26 -7.04 -6.91
CA SER A 15 -0.32 -6.06 -6.33
C SER A 15 -0.72 -4.62 -6.67
N GLY A 16 -1.20 -4.39 -7.89
CA GLY A 16 -1.72 -3.08 -8.32
C GLY A 16 -2.96 -2.65 -7.53
N ILE A 17 -3.92 -3.56 -7.34
CA ILE A 17 -5.13 -3.30 -6.54
C ILE A 17 -4.76 -2.98 -5.08
N VAL A 18 -3.86 -3.75 -4.48
CA VAL A 18 -3.39 -3.51 -3.11
C VAL A 18 -2.68 -2.16 -2.99
N THR A 19 -1.83 -1.82 -3.97
CA THR A 19 -1.16 -0.51 -4.01
C THR A 19 -2.19 0.63 -4.07
N ALA A 20 -3.20 0.52 -4.93
CA ALA A 20 -4.27 1.50 -5.01
C ALA A 20 -5.07 1.59 -3.70
N GLY A 21 -5.42 0.46 -3.10
CA GLY A 21 -6.08 0.39 -1.80
C GLY A 21 -5.27 1.06 -0.69
N LEU A 22 -3.96 0.87 -0.66
CA LEU A 22 -3.07 1.50 0.32
C LEU A 22 -3.00 3.02 0.16
N VAL A 23 -3.01 3.52 -1.08
CA VAL A 23 -3.10 4.97 -1.35
C VAL A 23 -4.42 5.54 -0.87
N VAL A 24 -5.54 4.88 -1.20
CA VAL A 24 -6.88 5.28 -0.72
C VAL A 24 -6.94 5.27 0.81
N LEU A 25 -6.36 4.25 1.44
CA LEU A 25 -6.28 4.15 2.90
C LEU A 25 -5.49 5.32 3.50
N ALA A 26 -4.32 5.65 2.94
CA ALA A 26 -3.51 6.78 3.41
C ALA A 26 -4.27 8.11 3.32
N ILE A 27 -5.03 8.32 2.23
CA ILE A 27 -5.90 9.49 2.08
C ILE A 27 -7.00 9.48 3.15
N GLY A 28 -7.66 8.34 3.37
CA GLY A 28 -8.70 8.19 4.39
C GLY A 28 -8.20 8.54 5.78
N VAL A 29 -7.04 8.02 6.18
CA VAL A 29 -6.42 8.29 7.48
C VAL A 29 -6.02 9.76 7.64
N ALA A 30 -5.52 10.40 6.58
CA ALA A 30 -5.23 11.83 6.59
C ALA A 30 -6.50 12.68 6.74
N VAL A 31 -7.57 12.32 6.03
CA VAL A 31 -8.88 12.99 6.11
C VAL A 31 -9.49 12.83 7.50
N THR A 32 -9.46 11.64 8.08
CA THR A 32 -10.00 11.41 9.43
C THR A 32 -9.19 12.16 10.49
N GLN A 33 -7.86 12.26 10.34
CA GLN A 33 -7.02 13.10 11.20
C GLN A 33 -7.42 14.58 11.12
N TYR A 34 -7.58 15.10 9.90
CA TYR A 34 -7.99 16.49 9.67
C TYR A 34 -9.38 16.78 10.27
N LEU A 35 -10.35 15.91 9.99
CA LEU A 35 -11.71 16.05 10.50
C LEU A 35 -11.76 15.92 12.03
N GLY A 36 -11.03 14.97 12.61
CA GLY A 36 -10.91 14.82 14.06
C GLY A 36 -10.41 16.10 14.71
N HIS A 37 -9.27 16.61 14.23
CA HIS A 37 -8.69 17.86 14.72
C HIS A 37 -9.65 19.05 14.59
N SER A 38 -10.33 19.19 13.45
CA SER A 38 -11.29 20.28 13.21
C SER A 38 -12.54 20.22 14.10
N ARG A 39 -12.91 19.03 14.59
CA ARG A 39 -14.13 18.80 15.38
C ARG A 39 -13.84 18.58 16.87
N GLY A 40 -12.58 18.73 17.30
CA GLY A 40 -12.17 18.51 18.69
C GLY A 40 -12.14 17.04 19.12
N PHE A 41 -12.17 16.10 18.17
CA PHE A 41 -12.01 14.67 18.44
C PHE A 41 -10.54 14.23 18.23
N PRO A 42 -10.05 13.27 19.03
CA PRO A 42 -8.76 12.66 18.76
C PRO A 42 -8.82 11.89 17.44
N GLY A 43 -8.04 12.33 16.44
CA GLY A 43 -7.84 11.59 15.20
C GLY A 43 -6.79 10.48 15.33
N PRO A 44 -6.48 9.75 14.25
CA PRO A 44 -5.50 8.65 14.23
C PRO A 44 -4.08 9.02 14.72
N GLY A 45 -3.75 10.31 14.75
CA GLY A 45 -2.44 10.80 15.16
C GLY A 45 -1.47 10.99 13.99
N GLY A 46 -0.54 11.94 14.14
CA GLY A 46 0.39 12.31 13.08
C GLY A 46 1.34 11.17 12.67
N LEU A 47 1.75 10.32 13.62
CA LEU A 47 2.59 9.16 13.35
C LEU A 47 1.86 8.14 12.47
N SER A 48 0.58 7.88 12.73
CA SER A 48 -0.24 6.96 11.94
C SER A 48 -0.39 7.47 10.51
N VAL A 49 -0.70 8.76 10.34
CA VAL A 49 -0.77 9.39 9.00
C VAL A 49 0.56 9.24 8.25
N ALA A 50 1.69 9.56 8.91
CA ALA A 50 3.01 9.45 8.29
C ALA A 50 3.34 8.01 7.87
N ALA A 51 3.03 7.02 8.71
CA ALA A 51 3.25 5.61 8.41
C ALA A 51 2.49 5.16 7.15
N HIS A 52 1.21 5.54 7.03
CA HIS A 52 0.39 5.20 5.86
C HIS A 52 0.88 5.89 4.58
N ILE A 53 1.30 7.16 4.67
CA ILE A 53 1.88 7.89 3.52
C ILE A 53 3.18 7.23 3.06
N VAL A 54 4.10 6.93 3.98
CA VAL A 54 5.37 6.27 3.65
C VAL A 54 5.12 4.92 2.99
N ALA A 55 4.21 4.10 3.54
CA ALA A 55 3.89 2.81 2.97
C ALA A 55 3.25 2.92 1.57
N ALA A 56 2.35 3.89 1.36
CA ALA A 56 1.77 4.16 0.05
C ALA A 56 2.85 4.55 -0.98
N VAL A 57 3.79 5.43 -0.62
CA VAL A 57 4.90 5.82 -1.49
C VAL A 57 5.78 4.61 -1.83
N VAL A 58 6.14 3.79 -0.83
CA VAL A 58 6.93 2.57 -1.04
C VAL A 58 6.21 1.60 -1.97
N ALA A 59 4.91 1.38 -1.77
CA ALA A 59 4.11 0.50 -2.61
C ALA A 59 4.00 1.01 -4.04
N VAL A 60 3.80 2.31 -4.26
CA VAL A 60 3.75 2.92 -5.60
C VAL A 60 5.10 2.77 -6.32
N ILE A 61 6.22 3.01 -5.64
CA ILE A 61 7.56 2.83 -6.22
C ILE A 61 7.79 1.35 -6.58
N ALA A 62 7.46 0.43 -5.67
CA ALA A 62 7.60 -1.00 -5.89
C ALA A 62 6.73 -1.50 -7.05
N GLN A 63 5.47 -1.08 -7.11
CA GLN A 63 4.54 -1.42 -8.19
C GLN A 63 5.02 -0.85 -9.52
N ARG A 64 5.52 0.39 -9.56
CA ARG A 64 6.08 0.98 -10.80
C ARG A 64 7.26 0.15 -11.34
N ILE A 65 8.13 -0.34 -10.46
CA ILE A 65 9.24 -1.24 -10.83
C ILE A 65 8.68 -2.58 -11.34
N THR A 66 7.68 -3.14 -10.66
CA THR A 66 6.99 -4.37 -11.07
C THR A 66 6.39 -4.25 -12.47
N ASP A 67 5.83 -3.10 -12.82
CA ASP A 67 5.19 -2.85 -14.10
C ASP A 67 6.19 -2.67 -15.24
N HIS A 68 7.36 -2.07 -14.97
CA HIS A 68 8.39 -1.81 -15.98
C HIS A 68 9.39 -2.96 -16.16
N ARG A 69 9.54 -3.87 -15.19
CA ARG A 69 10.51 -4.97 -15.24
C ARG A 69 9.85 -6.32 -15.49
N ARG A 70 10.60 -7.25 -16.11
CA ARG A 70 10.15 -8.63 -16.41
C ARG A 70 10.82 -9.62 -15.46
N GLY A 71 10.16 -10.76 -15.21
CA GLY A 71 10.74 -11.86 -14.43
C GLY A 71 10.82 -11.58 -12.93
N PHE A 72 11.93 -11.99 -12.30
CA PHE A 72 12.10 -12.03 -10.84
C PHE A 72 11.92 -10.67 -10.13
N SER A 73 12.31 -9.56 -10.77
CA SER A 73 12.10 -8.22 -10.21
C SER A 73 10.63 -7.85 -10.03
N ALA A 74 9.73 -8.41 -10.87
CA ALA A 74 8.30 -8.17 -10.73
C ALA A 74 7.71 -8.89 -9.50
N VAL A 75 8.27 -10.05 -9.15
CA VAL A 75 7.85 -10.79 -7.95
C VAL A 75 8.31 -10.05 -6.69
N LEU A 76 9.56 -9.58 -6.67
CA LEU A 76 10.09 -8.83 -5.53
C LEU A 76 9.30 -7.54 -5.26
N GLY A 77 8.94 -6.78 -6.30
CA GLY A 77 8.14 -5.56 -6.10
C GLY A 77 6.75 -5.87 -5.55
N ALA A 78 6.10 -6.95 -5.99
CA ALA A 78 4.82 -7.39 -5.41
C ALA A 78 4.97 -7.79 -3.92
N ILE A 79 6.04 -8.51 -3.57
CA ILE A 79 6.32 -8.85 -2.16
C ILE A 79 6.46 -7.60 -1.30
N VAL A 80 7.18 -6.57 -1.78
CA VAL A 80 7.33 -5.30 -1.06
C VAL A 80 5.97 -4.64 -0.82
N VAL A 81 5.07 -4.63 -1.80
CA VAL A 81 3.70 -4.10 -1.66
C VAL A 81 2.94 -4.85 -0.56
N PHE A 82 2.93 -6.18 -0.60
CA PHE A 82 2.21 -6.99 0.40
C PHE A 82 2.79 -6.84 1.81
N VAL A 83 4.12 -6.80 1.94
CA VAL A 83 4.79 -6.61 3.23
C VAL A 83 4.50 -5.21 3.80
N ALA A 84 4.63 -4.16 2.99
CA ALA A 84 4.34 -2.79 3.43
C ALA A 84 2.88 -2.64 3.89
N THR A 85 1.95 -3.20 3.11
CA THR A 85 0.51 -3.19 3.45
C THR A 85 0.25 -3.98 4.74
N GLY A 86 0.81 -5.20 4.84
CA GLY A 86 0.66 -6.04 6.03
C GLY A 86 1.21 -5.39 7.29
N LEU A 87 2.37 -4.72 7.21
CA LEU A 87 2.99 -4.01 8.34
C LEU A 87 2.15 -2.83 8.80
N VAL A 88 1.63 -2.02 7.87
CA VAL A 88 0.77 -0.88 8.23
C VAL A 88 -0.52 -1.37 8.85
N LEU A 89 -1.21 -2.33 8.24
CA LEU A 89 -2.43 -2.88 8.82
C LEU A 89 -2.15 -3.51 10.19
N TRP A 90 -1.12 -4.32 10.32
CA TRP A 90 -0.82 -4.96 11.59
C TRP A 90 -0.49 -3.96 12.71
N THR A 91 0.33 -2.95 12.44
CA THR A 91 0.79 -2.03 13.49
C THR A 91 -0.21 -0.92 13.78
N GLN A 92 -0.99 -0.49 12.79
CA GLN A 92 -1.87 0.68 12.91
C GLN A 92 -3.34 0.31 13.15
N TRP A 93 -3.76 -0.93 12.90
CA TRP A 93 -5.16 -1.34 13.10
C TRP A 93 -5.57 -1.46 14.57
N TRP A 94 -4.61 -1.84 15.43
CA TRP A 94 -4.87 -2.03 16.86
C TRP A 94 -4.73 -0.73 17.68
N GLN A 95 -4.40 0.38 17.03
CA GLN A 95 -4.29 1.70 17.65
C GLN A 95 -5.60 2.47 17.49
#